data_AF-A0A976KB53-F1
#
_entry.id   AF-A0A976KB53-F1
#
_cell.length_a   1.000
_cell.length_b   1.000
_cell.length_c   1.000
_cell.angle_alpha   90.00
_cell.angle_beta   90.00
_cell.angle_gamma   90.00
#
_symmetry.space_group_name_H-M   'P 1'
#
loop_
_entity.id
_entity.type
_entity.pdbx_description
1 polymer ?
#
loop_
_entity_poly.entity_id
_entity_poly.type
_entity_poly.pdbx_seq_one_letter_code
_entity_poly.pdbx_strand_id
1 'polypeptide(L)'
;MARKSIRIPLVILVVLLVACSGYKTARQAEQAETRGEWDEAVLQYMDLVDRFPDNVAYRTGLLRAKMKASQMHFERGKDYYEAGTLELALREYTQAVQLDRSNQYAAVELEKVAEELSAAREGLEPTPTLEEMKTRTRGARAQP
;
A
#
# COMPACT_ATOMS: atom_id res chain seq x y z
N MET A 1 -37.61 7.63 42.79
CA MET A 1 -37.80 6.92 41.50
C MET A 1 -37.46 7.77 40.24
N ALA A 2 -37.08 9.06 40.35
CA ALA A 2 -36.82 9.94 39.19
C ALA A 2 -35.45 9.76 38.48
N ARG A 3 -34.51 8.96 39.01
CA ARG A 3 -33.17 8.78 38.42
C ARG A 3 -33.12 7.86 37.19
N LYS A 4 -34.13 7.00 36.98
CA LYS A 4 -34.16 6.06 35.82
C LYS A 4 -34.59 6.75 34.53
N SER A 5 -35.49 7.74 34.59
CA SER A 5 -36.08 8.41 33.42
C SER A 5 -35.13 9.39 32.72
N ILE A 6 -34.12 9.92 33.44
CA ILE A 6 -33.09 10.81 32.86
C ILE A 6 -31.95 10.01 32.20
N ARG A 7 -31.74 8.75 32.60
CA ARG A 7 -30.66 7.91 32.06
C ARG A 7 -30.93 7.42 30.64
N ILE A 8 -32.19 7.17 30.30
CA ILE A 8 -32.60 6.74 28.95
C ILE A 8 -32.33 7.82 27.88
N PRO A 9 -32.77 9.09 28.03
CA PRO A 9 -32.46 10.14 27.05
C PRO A 9 -30.96 10.46 27.00
N LEU A 10 -30.24 10.33 28.12
CA LEU A 10 -28.79 10.51 28.16
C LEU A 10 -28.05 9.41 27.38
N VAL A 11 -28.46 8.14 27.49
CA VAL A 11 -27.88 7.02 26.73
C VAL A 11 -28.17 7.16 25.24
N ILE A 12 -29.39 7.55 24.86
CA ILE A 12 -29.75 7.80 23.46
C ILE A 12 -28.91 8.95 22.87
N LEU A 13 -28.70 10.02 23.63
CA LEU A 13 -27.86 11.14 23.19
C LEU A 13 -26.40 10.72 22.94
N VAL A 14 -25.83 9.88 23.80
CA VAL A 14 -24.46 9.36 23.62
C VAL A 14 -24.36 8.46 22.38
N VAL A 15 -25.34 7.60 22.13
CA VAL A 15 -25.37 6.74 20.93
C VAL A 15 -25.45 7.58 19.64
N LEU A 16 -26.25 8.64 19.64
CA LEU A 16 -26.39 9.53 18.47
C LEU A 16 -25.10 10.31 18.16
N LEU A 17 -24.33 10.73 19.18
CA LEU A 17 -23.07 11.46 18.98
C LEU A 17 -21.97 10.59 18.36
N VAL A 18 -21.88 9.31 18.75
CA VAL A 18 -20.92 8.36 18.17
C VAL A 18 -21.23 8.08 16.70
N ALA A 19 -22.51 8.03 16.32
CA ALA A 19 -22.95 7.81 14.95
C ALA A 19 -22.60 8.98 14.00
N CYS A 20 -22.68 10.23 14.46
CA CYS A 20 -22.37 11.40 13.62
C CYS A 20 -20.89 11.52 13.25
N SER A 21 -19.97 11.10 14.13
CA SER A 21 -18.53 11.14 13.85
C SER A 21 -18.13 10.12 12.77
N GLY A 22 -18.67 8.90 12.84
CA GLY A 22 -18.40 7.87 11.83
C GLY A 22 -18.90 8.24 10.43
N TYR A 23 -20.07 8.88 10.33
CA TYR A 23 -20.62 9.33 9.06
C TYR A 23 -19.72 10.32 8.32
N LYS A 24 -19.16 11.31 9.04
CA LYS A 24 -18.25 12.30 8.45
C LYS A 24 -16.99 11.63 7.89
N THR A 25 -16.37 10.74 8.67
CA THR A 25 -15.17 10.02 8.26
C THR A 25 -15.44 9.10 7.08
N ALA A 26 -16.57 8.39 7.06
CA ALA A 26 -16.98 7.56 5.92
C ALA A 26 -17.09 8.38 4.64
N ARG A 27 -17.73 9.56 4.71
CA ARG A 27 -17.82 10.47 3.57
C ARG A 27 -16.45 10.98 3.12
N GLN A 28 -15.52 11.24 4.04
CA GLN A 28 -14.15 11.65 3.71
C GLN A 28 -13.38 10.53 3.00
N ALA A 29 -13.52 9.28 3.45
CA ALA A 29 -12.93 8.11 2.81
C ALA A 29 -13.44 7.95 1.38
N GLU A 30 -14.76 8.00 1.17
CA GLU A 30 -15.38 7.91 -0.16
C GLU A 30 -14.91 9.05 -1.07
N GLN A 31 -14.82 10.27 -0.56
CA GLN A 31 -14.33 11.41 -1.33
C GLN A 31 -12.84 11.30 -1.68
N ALA A 32 -12.02 10.70 -0.81
CA ALA A 32 -10.63 10.42 -1.13
C ALA A 32 -10.53 9.35 -2.24
N GLU A 33 -11.35 8.29 -2.17
CA GLU A 33 -11.44 7.29 -3.26
C GLU A 33 -11.83 7.94 -4.60
N THR A 34 -12.82 8.84 -4.62
CA THR A 34 -13.23 9.51 -5.87
C THR A 34 -12.16 10.44 -6.44
N ARG A 35 -11.29 11.00 -5.61
CA ARG A 35 -10.14 11.80 -6.04
C ARG A 35 -8.91 10.97 -6.39
N GLY A 36 -8.93 9.66 -6.12
CA GLY A 36 -7.76 8.79 -6.27
C GLY A 36 -6.69 9.01 -5.21
N GLU A 37 -7.03 9.66 -4.10
CA GLU A 37 -6.15 9.87 -2.94
C GLU A 37 -6.17 8.59 -2.07
N TRP A 38 -5.57 7.53 -2.59
CA TRP A 38 -5.71 6.19 -2.01
C TRP A 38 -5.10 6.04 -0.62
N ASP A 39 -3.98 6.71 -0.35
CA ASP A 39 -3.34 6.70 0.98
C ASP A 39 -4.24 7.34 2.03
N GLU A 40 -4.86 8.47 1.70
CA GLU A 40 -5.83 9.13 2.56
C GLU A 40 -7.06 8.25 2.78
N ALA A 41 -7.57 7.62 1.73
CA ALA A 41 -8.67 6.66 1.85
C ALA A 41 -8.31 5.52 2.80
N VAL A 42 -7.10 4.96 2.71
CA VAL A 42 -6.61 3.92 3.64
C VAL A 42 -6.64 4.42 5.08
N LEU A 43 -6.12 5.60 5.36
CA LEU A 43 -6.11 6.16 6.72
C LEU A 43 -7.53 6.34 7.28
N GLN A 44 -8.43 6.93 6.50
CA GLN A 44 -9.81 7.13 6.93
C GLN A 44 -10.56 5.81 7.14
N TYR A 45 -10.35 4.82 6.27
CA TYR A 45 -10.95 3.49 6.43
C TYR A 45 -10.34 2.71 7.60
N MET A 46 -9.05 2.87 7.90
CA MET A 46 -8.44 2.25 9.09
C MET A 46 -9.10 2.74 10.37
N ASP A 47 -9.31 4.05 10.48
CA ASP A 47 -10.00 4.66 11.62
C ASP A 47 -11.48 4.21 11.70
N LEU A 48 -12.16 4.04 10.57
CA LEU A 48 -13.52 3.50 10.54
C LEU A 48 -13.59 2.03 10.98
N VAL A 49 -12.64 1.20 10.56
CA VAL A 49 -12.58 -0.22 10.95
C VAL A 49 -12.21 -0.36 12.42
N ASP A 50 -11.35 0.49 12.96
CA ASP A 50 -11.00 0.50 14.38
C ASP A 50 -12.23 0.82 15.25
N ARG A 51 -13.01 1.84 14.87
CA ARG A 51 -14.21 2.26 15.60
C ARG A 51 -15.43 1.37 15.38
N PHE A 52 -15.53 0.75 14.20
CA PHE A 52 -16.67 -0.07 13.79
C PHE A 52 -16.22 -1.40 13.19
N PRO A 53 -15.57 -2.28 13.99
CA PRO A 53 -14.90 -3.49 13.48
C PRO A 53 -15.84 -4.49 12.83
N ASP A 54 -17.13 -4.50 13.20
CA ASP A 54 -18.14 -5.39 12.62
C ASP A 54 -18.78 -4.87 11.33
N ASN A 55 -18.53 -3.60 10.96
CA ASN A 55 -19.06 -3.04 9.71
C ASN A 55 -18.33 -3.60 8.48
N VAL A 56 -18.99 -4.50 7.76
CA VAL A 56 -18.46 -5.15 6.56
C VAL A 56 -18.08 -4.12 5.48
N ALA A 57 -18.88 -3.07 5.30
CA ALA A 57 -18.64 -2.07 4.26
C ALA A 57 -17.32 -1.33 4.46
N TYR A 58 -16.97 -0.98 5.70
CA TYR A 58 -15.70 -0.31 6.01
C TYR A 58 -14.50 -1.24 5.85
N ARG A 59 -14.63 -2.52 6.23
CA ARG A 59 -13.57 -3.51 5.98
C ARG A 59 -13.34 -3.72 4.49
N THR A 60 -14.40 -3.82 3.70
CA THR A 60 -14.32 -3.92 2.24
C THR A 60 -13.74 -2.66 1.62
N GLY A 61 -14.13 -1.48 2.10
CA GLY A 61 -13.55 -0.20 1.69
C GLY A 61 -12.05 -0.13 1.96
N LEU A 62 -11.62 -0.51 3.18
CA LEU A 62 -10.21 -0.57 3.54
C LEU A 62 -9.41 -1.51 2.63
N LEU A 63 -9.94 -2.70 2.36
CA LEU A 63 -9.29 -3.66 1.47
C LEU A 63 -9.10 -3.07 0.07
N ARG A 64 -10.16 -2.47 -0.49
CA ARG A 64 -10.10 -1.82 -1.81
C ARG A 64 -9.09 -0.68 -1.85
N ALA A 65 -9.13 0.20 -0.86
CA ALA A 65 -8.22 1.34 -0.76
C ALA A 65 -6.76 0.88 -0.68
N LYS A 66 -6.46 -0.17 0.12
CA LYS A 66 -5.12 -0.76 0.20
C LYS A 66 -4.63 -1.35 -1.12
N MET A 67 -5.49 -2.08 -1.84
CA MET A 67 -5.14 -2.62 -3.16
C MET A 67 -4.83 -1.51 -4.16
N LYS A 68 -5.64 -0.43 -4.15
CA LYS A 68 -5.42 0.72 -5.04
C LYS A 68 -4.18 1.54 -4.67
N ALA A 69 -3.94 1.78 -3.39
CA ALA A 69 -2.73 2.41 -2.89
C ALA A 69 -1.49 1.57 -3.24
N SER A 70 -1.57 0.24 -3.09
CA SER A 70 -0.49 -0.67 -3.52
C SER A 70 -0.16 -0.50 -5.00
N GLN A 71 -1.16 -0.49 -5.88
CA GLN A 71 -0.92 -0.26 -7.31
C GLN A 71 -0.29 1.11 -7.57
N MET A 72 -0.78 2.17 -6.91
CA MET A 72 -0.24 3.52 -7.06
C MET A 72 1.23 3.60 -6.65
N HIS A 73 1.58 3.02 -5.49
CA HIS A 73 2.97 2.94 -5.03
C HIS A 73 3.84 2.08 -5.96
N PHE A 74 3.29 1.01 -6.52
CA PHE A 74 4.00 0.20 -7.51
C PHE A 74 4.37 1.00 -8.77
N GLU A 75 3.43 1.76 -9.34
CA GLU A 75 3.73 2.60 -10.52
C GLU A 75 4.75 3.69 -10.18
N ARG A 76 4.63 4.35 -9.02
CA ARG A 76 5.65 5.33 -8.57
C ARG A 76 7.02 4.69 -8.39
N GLY A 77 7.08 3.46 -7.88
CA GLY A 77 8.30 2.69 -7.76
C GLY A 77 8.95 2.45 -9.12
N LYS A 78 8.16 2.12 -10.15
CA LYS A 78 8.64 1.98 -11.53
C LYS A 78 9.20 3.29 -12.06
N ASP A 79 8.50 4.40 -11.87
CA ASP A 79 8.96 5.72 -12.32
C ASP A 79 10.32 6.08 -11.69
N TYR A 80 10.49 5.85 -10.38
CA TYR A 80 11.76 6.09 -9.70
C TYR A 80 12.87 5.12 -10.10
N TYR A 81 12.52 3.88 -10.41
CA TYR A 81 13.46 2.88 -10.88
C TYR A 81 13.99 3.26 -12.27
N GLU A 82 13.09 3.62 -13.19
CA GLU A 82 13.44 4.11 -14.53
C GLU A 82 14.26 5.40 -14.49
N ALA A 83 14.02 6.26 -13.49
CA ALA A 83 14.83 7.46 -13.24
C ALA A 83 16.21 7.17 -12.59
N GLY A 84 16.53 5.91 -12.26
CA GLY A 84 17.78 5.52 -11.61
C GLY A 84 17.87 5.88 -10.12
N THR A 85 16.78 6.37 -9.52
CA THR A 85 16.71 6.72 -8.09
C THR A 85 16.31 5.52 -7.25
N LEU A 86 17.19 4.52 -7.19
CA LEU A 86 16.91 3.20 -6.62
C LEU A 86 16.44 3.24 -5.17
N GLU A 87 16.94 4.16 -4.33
CA GLU A 87 16.46 4.30 -2.95
C GLU A 87 15.00 4.75 -2.85
N LEU A 88 14.54 5.58 -3.79
CA LEU A 88 13.14 6.01 -3.84
C LEU A 88 12.26 4.87 -4.38
N ALA A 89 12.73 4.17 -5.42
CA ALA A 89 12.06 2.98 -5.94
C ALA A 89 11.85 1.92 -4.84
N LEU A 90 12.90 1.64 -4.06
CA LEU A 90 12.85 0.70 -2.94
C LEU A 90 11.76 1.07 -1.93
N ARG A 91 11.66 2.36 -1.57
CA ARG A 91 10.65 2.86 -0.61
C ARG A 91 9.24 2.67 -1.15
N GLU A 92 9.00 3.05 -2.40
CA GLU A 92 7.68 2.94 -3.02
C GLU A 92 7.25 1.46 -3.19
N TYR A 93 8.13 0.60 -3.70
CA TYR A 93 7.83 -0.84 -3.80
C TYR A 93 7.60 -1.47 -2.43
N THR A 94 8.34 -1.04 -1.41
CA THR A 94 8.11 -1.48 -0.03
C THR A 94 6.71 -1.11 0.45
N GLN A 95 6.26 0.13 0.21
CA GLN A 95 4.88 0.54 0.54
C GLN A 95 3.85 -0.31 -0.20
N ALA A 96 4.07 -0.55 -1.50
CA ALA A 96 3.17 -1.36 -2.31
C ALA A 96 2.96 -2.76 -1.72
N VAL A 97 4.03 -3.45 -1.32
CA VAL A 97 3.98 -4.79 -0.71
C VAL A 97 3.37 -4.76 0.69
N GLN A 98 3.64 -3.72 1.49
CA GLN A 98 3.06 -3.59 2.84
C GLN A 98 1.54 -3.38 2.79
N LEU A 99 1.06 -2.61 1.82
CA LEU A 99 -0.36 -2.35 1.61
C LEU A 99 -1.09 -3.58 1.07
N ASP A 100 -0.51 -4.28 0.10
CA ASP A 100 -1.06 -5.51 -0.48
C ASP A 100 0.03 -6.56 -0.72
N ARG A 101 0.09 -7.55 0.16
CA ARG A 101 1.03 -8.68 0.05
C ARG A 101 0.72 -9.60 -1.13
N SER A 102 -0.47 -9.50 -1.74
CA SER A 102 -0.83 -10.28 -2.92
C SER A 102 -0.32 -9.65 -4.23
N ASN A 103 0.19 -8.41 -4.18
CA ASN A 103 0.81 -7.76 -5.32
C ASN A 103 2.20 -8.37 -5.62
N GLN A 104 2.21 -9.49 -6.34
CA GLN A 104 3.42 -10.23 -6.69
C GLN A 104 4.38 -9.41 -7.58
N TYR A 105 3.85 -8.53 -8.43
CA TYR A 105 4.68 -7.65 -9.25
C TYR A 105 5.52 -6.70 -8.40
N ALA A 106 4.90 -6.07 -7.38
CA ALA A 106 5.63 -5.21 -6.46
C ALA A 106 6.66 -5.97 -5.63
N ALA A 107 6.37 -7.23 -5.25
CA ALA A 107 7.32 -8.07 -4.51
C ALA A 107 8.57 -8.41 -5.34
N VAL A 108 8.39 -8.75 -6.61
CA VAL A 108 9.50 -9.05 -7.53
C VAL A 108 10.38 -7.82 -7.76
N GLU A 109 9.77 -6.66 -8.04
CA GLU A 109 10.55 -5.42 -8.27
C GLU A 109 11.22 -4.93 -6.98
N LEU A 110 10.61 -5.13 -5.81
CA LEU A 110 11.24 -4.82 -4.52
C LEU A 110 12.53 -5.64 -4.31
N GLU A 111 12.48 -6.94 -4.57
CA GLU A 111 13.64 -7.84 -4.44
C GLU A 111 14.76 -7.41 -5.39
N LYS A 112 14.42 -7.19 -6.66
CA LYS A 112 15.34 -6.71 -7.69
C LYS A 112 16.03 -5.39 -7.29
N VAL A 113 15.28 -4.39 -6.85
CA VAL A 113 15.87 -3.11 -6.42
C VAL A 113 16.74 -3.28 -5.19
N ALA A 114 16.36 -4.14 -4.25
CA ALA A 114 17.18 -4.40 -3.06
C ALA A 114 18.54 -5.03 -3.42
N GLU A 115 18.55 -5.97 -4.39
CA GLU A 115 19.76 -6.60 -4.90
C GLU A 115 20.67 -5.61 -5.65
N GLU A 116 20.09 -4.78 -6.53
CA GLU A 116 20.88 -3.77 -7.25
C GLU A 116 21.50 -2.76 -6.27
N LEU A 117 20.75 -2.35 -5.24
CA LEU A 117 21.24 -1.40 -4.24
C LEU A 117 22.35 -2.01 -3.36
N SER A 118 22.28 -3.29 -3.02
CA SER A 118 23.35 -3.96 -2.26
C SER A 118 24.61 -4.13 -3.11
N ALA A 119 24.48 -4.56 -4.37
CA ALA A 119 25.60 -4.68 -5.29
C ALA A 119 26.31 -3.32 -5.50
N ALA A 120 25.53 -2.25 -5.71
CA ALA A 120 26.05 -0.89 -5.86
C ALA A 120 26.81 -0.41 -4.60
N ARG A 121 26.35 -0.77 -3.41
CA ARG A 121 27.00 -0.41 -2.13
C ARG A 121 28.29 -1.19 -1.90
N GLU A 122 28.34 -2.44 -2.32
CA GLU A 122 29.50 -3.32 -2.17
C GLU A 122 30.56 -3.06 -3.25
N GLY A 123 30.28 -2.19 -4.23
CA GLY A 123 31.15 -1.94 -5.38
C GLY A 123 31.32 -3.17 -6.27
N LEU A 124 30.41 -4.15 -6.14
CA LEU A 124 30.38 -5.35 -6.95
C LEU A 124 29.73 -5.01 -8.29
N GLU A 125 30.42 -5.33 -9.37
CA GLU A 125 29.84 -5.30 -10.72
C GLU A 125 28.55 -6.14 -10.75
N PRO A 126 27.46 -5.68 -11.39
CA PRO A 126 26.19 -6.40 -11.44
C PRO A 126 26.41 -7.83 -11.94
N THR A 127 25.96 -8.83 -11.18
CA THR A 127 26.04 -10.22 -11.60
C THR A 127 25.27 -10.37 -12.92
N PRO A 128 25.93 -10.79 -14.02
CA PRO A 128 25.29 -10.82 -15.33
C PRO A 128 24.10 -11.78 -15.30
N THR A 129 22.99 -11.36 -15.90
CA THR A 129 21.76 -12.15 -15.97
C THR A 129 21.97 -13.46 -16.73
N LEU A 130 21.08 -14.44 -16.54
CA LEU A 130 21.16 -15.74 -17.23
C LEU A 130 21.24 -15.60 -18.76
N GLU A 131 20.58 -14.60 -19.34
CA GLU A 131 20.64 -14.30 -20.78
C GLU A 131 22.00 -13.72 -21.20
N GLU A 132 22.63 -12.89 -20.36
CA GLU A 132 24.00 -12.38 -20.59
C GLU A 132 25.04 -13.49 -20.45
N MET A 133 24.86 -14.43 -19.53
CA MET A 133 25.72 -15.61 -19.40
C MET A 133 25.60 -16.53 -20.64
N LYS A 134 24.38 -16.72 -21.15
CA LYS A 134 24.10 -17.55 -22.33
C LYS A 134 24.67 -16.96 -23.62
N THR A 135 24.60 -15.64 -23.78
CA THR A 135 25.20 -14.93 -24.92
C THR A 135 26.73 -14.93 -24.85
N ARG A 136 27.33 -14.72 -23.68
CA ARG A 136 28.79 -14.85 -23.46
C ARG A 136 29.30 -16.25 -23.79
N THR A 137 28.59 -17.28 -23.35
CA THR A 137 28.95 -18.69 -23.63
C THR A 137 28.79 -19.03 -25.12
N ARG A 138 27.75 -18.50 -25.79
CA ARG A 138 27.57 -18.67 -27.24
C ARG A 138 28.66 -17.95 -28.06
N GLY A 139 29.04 -16.73 -27.68
CA GLY A 139 30.11 -15.97 -28.34
C GLY A 139 31.48 -16.60 -28.18
N ALA A 140 31.80 -17.13 -26.99
CA ALA A 140 33.06 -17.82 -26.71
C ALA A 140 33.21 -19.13 -27.49
N ARG A 141 32.11 -19.82 -27.79
CA ARG A 141 32.10 -21.08 -28.54
C ARG A 141 32.20 -20.89 -30.07
N ALA A 142 32.08 -19.65 -30.55
CA ALA A 142 32.09 -19.30 -31.98
C ALA A 142 33.45 -18.82 -32.49
N GLN A 143 34.48 -18.76 -31.64
CA GLN A 143 35.86 -18.46 -32.07
C GLN A 143 36.60 -19.78 -32.36
N PRO A 144 37.20 -19.94 -33.56
CA PRO A 144 37.91 -21.15 -33.96
C PRO A 144 39.25 -21.35 -33.23
#